data_AF-A0A7V3SZN3-F1
#
_entry.id   AF-A0A7V3SZN3-F1
#
_cell.length_a   1.000
_cell.length_b   1.000
_cell.length_c   1.000
_cell.angle_alpha   90.00
_cell.angle_beta   90.00
_cell.angle_gamma   90.00
#
_symmetry.space_group_name_H-M   'P 1'
#
loop_
_entity.id
_entity.type
_entity.pdbx_description
1 polymer ?
#
loop_
_entity_poly.entity_id
_entity_poly.type
_entity_poly.pdbx_seq_one_letter_code
_entity_poly.pdbx_strand_id
1 'polypeptide(L)'
;EIKYITSENNTVTSLNTSYIPLSLFPNIIEEIREKKPSYDILRGKYPLIPVKTKSSLEVVYTDQADAQHLKVQTGQPLIRIENMLYSKSGQVVELVISKYRADNCRLVFENSK
;
A
#
# COMPACT_ATOMS: atom_id res chain seq x y z
N GLU A 1 -8.51 -3.40 7.56
CA GLU A 1 -7.80 -2.59 6.53
C GLU A 1 -7.24 -1.34 7.18
N ILE A 2 -6.16 -0.80 6.62
CA ILE A 2 -5.52 0.43 7.06
C ILE A 2 -5.37 1.30 5.82
N LYS A 3 -5.90 2.53 5.84
CA LYS A 3 -5.85 3.47 4.73
C LYS A 3 -5.02 4.69 5.08
N TYR A 4 -4.16 5.11 4.17
CA TYR A 4 -3.39 6.35 4.31
C TYR A 4 -3.18 7.01 2.95
N ILE A 5 -3.08 8.34 2.98
CA ILE A 5 -2.90 9.18 1.81
C ILE A 5 -1.46 9.71 1.83
N THR A 6 -0.77 9.62 0.70
CA THR A 6 0.52 10.28 0.51
C THR A 6 0.30 11.59 -0.22
N SER A 7 0.99 12.64 0.23
CA SER A 7 0.97 13.95 -0.42
C SER A 7 2.39 14.46 -0.60
N GLU A 8 2.64 15.12 -1.72
CA GLU A 8 3.89 15.80 -2.05
C GLU A 8 3.58 17.25 -2.40
N ASN A 9 4.26 18.22 -1.78
CA ASN A 9 4.03 19.66 -1.99
C ASN A 9 2.54 20.05 -1.91
N ASN A 10 1.82 19.60 -0.87
CA ASN A 10 0.37 19.78 -0.66
C ASN A 10 -0.55 19.16 -1.73
N THR A 11 -0.01 18.37 -2.65
CA THR A 11 -0.77 17.65 -3.67
C THR A 11 -0.88 16.18 -3.28
N VAL A 12 -2.10 15.64 -3.22
CA VAL A 12 -2.32 14.21 -3.00
C VAL A 12 -1.76 13.43 -4.20
N THR A 13 -0.94 12.42 -3.94
CA THR A 13 -0.29 11.59 -4.97
C THR A 13 -0.83 10.16 -4.99
N SER A 14 -1.15 9.58 -3.83
CA SER A 14 -1.67 8.22 -3.75
C SER A 14 -2.56 7.95 -2.55
N LEU A 15 -3.46 6.97 -2.75
CA LEU A 15 -4.24 6.32 -1.72
C LEU A 15 -3.70 4.90 -1.56
N ASN A 16 -3.26 4.56 -0.35
CA ASN A 16 -2.69 3.27 -0.04
C ASN A 16 -3.60 2.56 0.96
N THR A 17 -3.84 1.28 0.70
CA THR A 17 -4.61 0.40 1.58
C THR A 17 -3.80 -0.84 1.89
N SER A 18 -3.61 -1.13 3.17
CA SER A 18 -2.99 -2.36 3.65
C SER A 18 -4.02 -3.26 4.32
N TYR A 19 -3.97 -4.55 4.01
CA TYR A 19 -4.75 -5.61 4.63
C TYR A 19 -3.79 -6.57 5.34
N ILE A 20 -3.87 -6.58 6.66
CA ILE A 20 -3.02 -7.40 7.53
C ILE A 20 -3.92 -8.40 8.27
N PRO A 21 -3.61 -9.72 8.24
CA PRO A 21 -4.37 -10.72 8.98
C PRO A 21 -4.19 -10.57 10.50
N LEU A 22 -5.26 -10.24 11.23
CA LEU A 22 -5.22 -10.09 12.70
C LEU A 22 -4.81 -11.37 13.43
N SER A 23 -5.07 -12.55 12.85
CA SER A 23 -4.64 -13.83 13.41
C SER A 23 -3.12 -13.97 13.48
N LEU A 24 -2.38 -13.23 12.63
CA LEU A 24 -0.92 -13.22 12.60
C LEU A 24 -0.35 -12.03 13.40
N PHE A 25 -1.10 -10.93 13.49
CA PHE A 25 -0.68 -9.68 14.11
C PHE A 25 -1.77 -9.16 15.06
N PRO A 26 -2.02 -9.81 16.21
CA PRO A 26 -3.17 -9.49 17.06
C PRO A 26 -3.11 -8.10 17.69
N ASN A 27 -1.91 -7.55 17.91
CA ASN A 27 -1.70 -6.24 18.55
C ASN A 27 -1.47 -5.09 17.54
N ILE A 28 -1.68 -5.35 16.24
CA ILE A 28 -1.35 -4.38 15.18
C ILE A 28 -2.19 -3.09 15.30
N ILE A 29 -3.41 -3.18 15.82
CA ILE A 29 -4.32 -2.04 15.93
C ILE A 29 -3.80 -1.04 16.96
N GLU A 30 -3.35 -1.52 18.11
CA GLU A 30 -2.74 -0.72 19.18
C GLU A 30 -1.45 -0.08 18.68
N GLU A 31 -0.60 -0.83 17.99
CA GLU A 31 0.69 -0.36 17.48
C GLU A 31 0.54 0.75 16.41
N ILE A 32 -0.49 0.69 15.58
CA ILE A 32 -0.82 1.76 14.61
C ILE A 32 -1.32 3.01 15.33
N ARG A 33 -2.13 2.86 16.39
CA ARG A 33 -2.62 3.99 17.20
C ARG A 33 -1.47 4.75 17.89
N GLU A 34 -0.39 4.04 18.22
CA GLU A 34 0.85 4.64 18.75
C GLU A 34 1.65 5.45 17.71
N LYS A 35 1.16 5.60 16.46
CA LYS A 35 1.80 6.36 15.36
C LYS A 35 3.19 5.88 14.96
N LYS A 36 3.53 4.61 15.20
CA LYS A 36 4.72 4.02 14.60
C LYS A 36 4.50 3.90 13.08
N PRO A 37 5.48 4.27 12.24
CA PRO A 37 5.41 3.97 10.81
C PRO A 37 5.10 2.48 10.60
N SER A 38 4.19 2.14 9.69
CA SER A 38 3.76 0.76 9.43
C SER A 38 4.93 -0.19 9.18
N TYR A 39 5.97 0.30 8.50
CA TYR A 39 7.24 -0.42 8.29
C TYR A 39 7.97 -0.78 9.60
N ASP A 40 8.00 0.11 10.60
CA ASP A 40 8.66 -0.14 11.88
C ASP A 40 7.90 -1.18 12.72
N ILE A 41 6.57 -1.18 12.62
CA ILE A 41 5.70 -2.17 13.26
C ILE A 41 6.00 -3.58 12.72
N LEU A 42 6.21 -3.70 11.41
CA LEU A 42 6.45 -4.97 10.74
C LEU A 42 7.89 -5.49 10.90
N ARG A 43 8.89 -4.61 11.06
CA ARG A 43 10.32 -4.99 11.08
C ARG A 43 10.83 -5.41 12.47
N GLY A 44 10.24 -4.91 13.55
CA GLY A 44 10.82 -5.02 14.91
C GLY A 44 10.37 -6.21 15.76
N LYS A 45 9.17 -6.76 15.55
CA LYS A 45 8.57 -7.75 16.48
C LYS A 45 8.09 -9.04 15.85
N TYR A 46 7.86 -9.07 14.55
CA TYR A 46 7.25 -10.24 13.90
C TYR A 46 8.30 -11.03 13.11
N PRO A 47 8.40 -12.36 13.29
CA PRO A 47 9.36 -13.23 12.58
C PRO A 47 9.04 -13.38 11.08
N LEU A 48 8.16 -12.53 10.56
CA LEU A 48 7.49 -12.62 9.27
C LEU A 48 7.91 -11.46 8.36
N ILE A 49 9.21 -11.11 8.38
CA ILE A 49 9.78 -10.16 7.41
C ILE A 49 9.42 -10.67 6.01
N PRO A 50 8.74 -9.87 5.18
CA PRO A 50 8.41 -10.26 3.81
C PRO A 50 9.70 -10.61 3.06
N VAL A 51 9.81 -11.85 2.59
CA VAL A 51 11.00 -12.30 1.83
C VAL A 51 10.73 -12.43 0.34
N LYS A 52 9.45 -12.45 -0.02
CA LYS A 52 9.01 -12.50 -1.40
C LYS A 52 7.79 -11.61 -1.55
N THR A 53 7.75 -10.87 -2.64
CA THR A 53 6.61 -10.06 -3.03
C THR A 53 6.15 -10.50 -4.41
N LYS A 54 4.85 -10.63 -4.60
CA LYS A 54 4.23 -10.72 -5.93
C LYS A 54 3.55 -9.38 -6.19
N SER A 55 4.02 -8.66 -7.19
CA SER A 55 3.48 -7.36 -7.58
C SER A 55 2.69 -7.48 -8.88
N SER A 56 1.56 -6.79 -8.95
CA SER A 56 0.85 -6.54 -10.20
C SER A 56 0.62 -5.05 -10.36
N LEU A 57 0.63 -4.59 -11.61
CA LEU A 57 0.45 -3.20 -11.98
C LEU A 57 -0.61 -3.15 -13.08
N GLU A 58 -1.60 -2.29 -12.89
CA GLU A 58 -2.66 -2.07 -13.86
C GLU A 58 -3.10 -0.60 -13.85
N VAL A 59 -3.81 -0.20 -14.90
CA VAL A 59 -4.51 1.09 -14.94
C VAL A 59 -5.96 0.84 -14.59
N VAL A 60 -6.46 1.56 -13.60
CA VAL A 60 -7.89 1.55 -13.22
C VAL A 60 -8.47 2.94 -13.35
N TYR A 61 -9.78 3.05 -13.47
CA TYR A 61 -10.47 4.33 -13.47
C TYR A 61 -11.02 4.62 -12.08
N THR A 62 -10.83 5.86 -11.62
CA THR A 62 -11.22 6.30 -10.28
C THR A 62 -12.74 6.19 -10.08
N ASP A 63 -13.18 5.52 -9.01
CA ASP A 63 -14.58 5.56 -8.57
C ASP A 63 -14.88 6.78 -7.69
N GLN A 64 -16.13 6.97 -7.25
CA GLN A 64 -16.48 8.13 -6.43
C GLN A 64 -15.75 8.15 -5.07
N ALA A 65 -15.49 6.99 -4.47
CA ALA A 65 -14.86 6.90 -3.15
C ALA A 65 -13.37 7.26 -3.26
N ASP A 66 -12.65 6.68 -4.22
CA ASP A 66 -11.25 7.00 -4.48
C ASP A 66 -11.07 8.48 -4.87
N ALA A 67 -11.98 9.02 -5.68
CA ALA A 67 -11.93 10.41 -6.17
C ALA A 67 -11.92 11.41 -5.02
N GLN A 68 -12.71 11.16 -3.97
CA GLN A 68 -12.76 12.00 -2.77
C GLN A 68 -11.42 12.00 -2.01
N HIS A 69 -10.80 10.83 -1.85
CA HIS A 69 -9.50 10.71 -1.17
C HIS A 69 -8.38 11.36 -1.99
N LEU A 70 -8.39 11.14 -3.30
CA LEU A 70 -7.34 11.57 -4.23
C LEU A 70 -7.49 13.02 -4.70
N LYS A 71 -8.63 13.65 -4.43
CA LYS A 71 -8.99 15.01 -4.88
C LYS A 71 -8.91 15.15 -6.40
N VAL A 72 -9.49 14.19 -7.10
CA VAL A 72 -9.56 14.11 -8.57
C VAL A 72 -11.00 13.90 -9.03
N GLN A 73 -11.23 13.93 -10.34
CA GLN A 73 -12.54 13.63 -10.91
C GLN A 73 -12.75 12.10 -11.00
N THR A 74 -13.98 11.65 -10.79
CA THR A 74 -14.40 10.28 -11.11
C THR A 74 -14.07 9.97 -12.58
N GLY A 75 -13.57 8.77 -12.85
CA GLY A 75 -13.13 8.37 -14.19
C GLY A 75 -11.70 8.80 -14.55
N GLN A 76 -11.01 9.56 -13.68
CA GLN A 76 -9.58 9.83 -13.89
C GLN A 76 -8.77 8.52 -13.81
N PRO A 77 -7.81 8.27 -14.71
CA PRO A 77 -6.96 7.08 -14.63
C PRO A 77 -6.04 7.11 -13.40
N LEU A 78 -5.88 5.94 -12.77
CA LEU A 78 -4.96 5.67 -11.68
C LEU A 78 -4.03 4.53 -12.06
N ILE A 79 -2.79 4.59 -11.60
CA ILE A 79 -1.89 3.44 -11.61
C ILE A 79 -2.14 2.67 -10.32
N ARG A 80 -2.73 1.47 -10.42
CA ARG A 80 -2.96 0.57 -9.30
C ARG A 80 -1.82 -0.43 -9.23
N ILE A 81 -1.13 -0.45 -8.10
CA ILE A 81 -0.10 -1.44 -7.78
C ILE A 81 -0.62 -2.28 -6.62
N GLU A 82 -0.69 -3.58 -6.82
CA GLU A 82 -1.03 -4.55 -5.79
C GLU A 82 0.20 -5.39 -5.45
N ASN A 83 0.56 -5.43 -4.17
CA ASN A 83 1.68 -6.19 -3.64
C ASN A 83 1.17 -7.21 -2.62
N MET A 84 1.31 -8.50 -2.92
CA MET A 84 1.15 -9.58 -1.94
C MET A 84 2.50 -9.91 -1.33
N LEU A 85 2.60 -9.79 -0.01
CA LEU A 85 3.80 -10.03 0.77
C LEU A 85 3.74 -11.42 1.40
N TYR A 86 4.82 -12.18 1.25
CA TYR A 86 4.92 -13.56 1.72
C TYR A 86 6.04 -13.71 2.76
N SER A 87 5.76 -14.47 3.82
CA SER A 87 6.76 -14.91 4.80
C SER A 87 7.72 -15.95 4.21
N LYS A 88 8.77 -16.31 4.95
CA LYS A 88 9.70 -17.41 4.59
C LYS A 88 9.00 -18.76 4.37
N SER A 89 7.90 -19.02 5.08
CA SER A 89 7.12 -20.25 4.93
C SER A 89 6.13 -20.19 3.76
N GLY A 90 6.07 -19.08 3.02
CA GLY A 90 5.12 -18.89 1.91
C GLY A 90 3.73 -18.44 2.35
N GLN A 91 3.52 -18.10 3.62
CA GLN A 91 2.26 -17.56 4.11
C GLN A 91 2.10 -16.09 3.69
N VAL A 92 0.90 -15.70 3.23
CA VAL A 92 0.58 -14.30 2.95
C VAL A 92 0.45 -13.54 4.27
N VAL A 93 1.25 -12.50 4.43
CA VAL A 93 1.31 -11.70 5.67
C VAL A 93 0.70 -10.32 5.51
N GLU A 94 0.64 -9.81 4.28
CA GLU A 94 0.05 -8.52 3.98
C GLU A 94 -0.31 -8.43 2.50
N LEU A 95 -1.41 -7.73 2.21
CA LEU A 95 -1.76 -7.26 0.88
C LEU A 95 -1.76 -5.73 0.90
N VAL A 96 -0.94 -5.12 0.04
CA VAL A 96 -0.88 -3.66 -0.12
C VAL A 96 -1.42 -3.28 -1.49
N ILE A 97 -2.43 -2.42 -1.52
CA ILE A 97 -2.99 -1.83 -2.74
C ILE A 97 -2.68 -0.33 -2.71
N SER A 98 -1.88 0.12 -3.67
CA SER A 98 -1.54 1.53 -3.86
C SER A 98 -2.17 2.03 -5.15
N LYS A 99 -2.99 3.07 -5.07
CA LYS A 99 -3.59 3.75 -6.21
C LYS A 99 -2.95 5.12 -6.35
N TYR A 100 -2.12 5.27 -7.37
CA TYR A 100 -1.43 6.52 -7.68
C TYR A 100 -2.20 7.29 -8.74
N ARG A 101 -2.23 8.61 -8.60
CA ARG A 101 -2.70 9.52 -9.63
C ARG A 101 -1.81 9.44 -10.87
N ALA A 102 -2.38 9.01 -12.01
CA ALA A 102 -1.60 8.82 -13.23
C ALA A 102 -1.10 10.14 -13.85
N ASP A 103 -1.75 11.27 -13.52
CA ASP A 103 -1.40 12.60 -13.99
C ASP A 103 -0.18 13.23 -13.30
N ASN A 104 0.24 12.70 -12.15
CA ASN A 104 1.35 13.25 -11.38
C ASN A 104 2.32 12.19 -10.80
N CYS A 105 2.24 10.94 -11.27
CA CYS A 105 3.11 9.87 -10.85
C CYS A 105 3.90 9.29 -12.02
N ARG A 106 5.19 9.01 -11.79
CA ARG A 106 6.06 8.32 -12.74
C ARG A 106 6.72 7.13 -12.05
N LEU A 107 6.55 5.95 -12.62
CA LEU A 107 7.25 4.74 -12.19
C LEU A 107 8.54 4.58 -12.98
N VAL A 108 9.65 4.33 -12.27
CA VAL A 108 10.96 4.11 -12.85
C VAL A 108 11.44 2.73 -12.40
N PHE A 109 11.80 1.89 -13.35
CA PHE A 109 12.35 0.55 -13.09
C PHE A 109 13.77 0.52 -13.66
N GLU A 110 14.72 0.11 -12.84
CA GLU A 110 16.10 -0.14 -13.24
C GLU A 110 16.42 -1.62 -12.96
N ASN A 111 16.87 -2.34 -13.98
CA ASN A 111 17.30 -3.72 -13.85
C ASN A 111 18.82 -3.78 -13.96
N SER A 112 19.48 -4.14 -12.87
CA SER A 112 20.89 -4.50 -12.89
C SER A 112 21.02 -5.99 -13.22
N LYS A 113 21.95 -6.34 -14.13
CA LYS A 113 22.28 -7.74 -14.43
C LYS A 113 23.07 -8.39 -13.31
#